data_AF-A0A359E9V0-F1
#
_entry.id   AF-A0A359E9V0-F1
#
_cell.length_a   1.000
_cell.length_b   1.000
_cell.length_c   1.000
_cell.angle_alpha   90.00
_cell.angle_beta   90.00
_cell.angle_gamma   90.00
#
_symmetry.space_group_name_H-M   'P 1'
#
loop_
_entity.id
_entity.type
_entity.pdbx_description
1 polymer ?
#
loop_
_entity_poly.entity_id
_entity_poly.type
_entity_poly.pdbx_seq_one_letter_code
_entity_poly.pdbx_strand_id
1 'polypeptide(L)' 'MKELAKQYGIPIVENVPVARALFATAEEDESIPADLYRAVAEILAYVYKLKTKHKV' A
#
# COMPACT_ATOMS: atom_id res chain seq x y z
N MET A 1 -14.55 1.57 -3.64
CA MET A 1 -13.08 1.74 -3.67
C MET A 1 -12.36 0.61 -4.41
N LYS A 2 -12.46 -0.66 -3.98
CA LYS A 2 -11.73 -1.78 -4.63
C LYS A 2 -12.04 -1.94 -6.13
N GLU A 3 -13.31 -1.88 -6.52
CA GLU A 3 -13.70 -2.03 -7.93
C GLU A 3 -13.17 -0.89 -8.81
N LEU A 4 -13.20 0.34 -8.28
CA LEU A 4 -12.65 1.52 -8.95
C LEU A 4 -11.13 1.40 -9.12
N ALA A 5 -10.41 0.98 -8.07
CA ALA A 5 -8.98 0.76 -8.13
C ALA A 5 -8.58 -0.22 -9.25
N LYS A 6 -9.36 -1.31 -9.44
CA LYS A 6 -9.14 -2.24 -10.57
C LYS A 6 -9.32 -1.56 -11.93
N GLN A 7 -10.38 -0.76 -12.09
CA GLN A 7 -10.67 -0.06 -13.36
C GLN A 7 -9.53 0.90 -13.76
N TYR A 8 -8.88 1.53 -12.80
CA TYR A 8 -7.73 2.42 -13.03
C TYR A 8 -6.37 1.71 -12.99
N GLY A 9 -6.33 0.38 -12.86
CA GLY A 9 -5.08 -0.38 -12.80
C GLY A 9 -4.25 -0.08 -11.54
N ILE A 10 -4.89 0.38 -10.46
CA ILE A 10 -4.24 0.61 -9.16
C ILE A 10 -4.11 -0.73 -8.44
N PRO A 11 -2.88 -1.19 -8.11
CA PRO A 11 -2.68 -2.46 -7.45
C PRO A 11 -3.26 -2.46 -6.03
N ILE A 12 -3.95 -3.54 -5.66
CA ILE A 12 -4.53 -3.73 -4.33
C ILE A 12 -3.69 -4.80 -3.62
N VAL A 13 -3.06 -4.42 -2.51
CA VAL A 13 -2.29 -5.32 -1.65
C VAL A 13 -3.05 -5.52 -0.35
N GLU A 14 -3.38 -6.76 -0.02
CA GLU A 14 -4.08 -7.08 1.23
C GLU A 14 -3.07 -7.36 2.35
N ASN A 15 -3.07 -6.48 3.37
CA ASN A 15 -2.32 -6.65 4.61
C ASN A 15 -3.16 -6.10 5.77
N VAL A 16 -3.93 -6.97 6.41
CA VAL A 16 -4.90 -6.59 7.45
C VAL A 16 -4.23 -5.90 8.65
N PRO A 17 -3.11 -6.39 9.20
CA PRO A 17 -2.42 -5.71 10.30
C PRO A 17 -2.01 -4.28 9.97
N VAL A 18 -1.33 -4.06 8.83
CA VAL A 18 -0.85 -2.72 8.44
C VAL A 18 -2.02 -1.80 8.11
N ALA A 19 -3.05 -2.30 7.42
CA ALA A 19 -4.24 -1.51 7.11
C ALA A 19 -4.95 -1.02 8.38
N ARG A 20 -5.09 -1.89 9.40
CA ARG A 20 -5.69 -1.50 10.68
C ARG A 20 -4.82 -0.50 11.44
N ALA A 21 -3.50 -0.70 11.43
CA ALA A 21 -2.59 0.22 12.10
C ALA A 21 -2.62 1.62 11.46
N LEU A 22 -2.51 1.70 10.13
CA LEU A 22 -2.61 2.96 9.39
C LEU A 22 -3.95 3.66 9.64
N PHE A 23 -5.06 2.91 9.62
CA PHE A 23 -6.38 3.48 9.90
C PHE A 23 -6.49 4.04 11.33
N ALA A 24 -5.76 3.48 12.29
CA ALA A 24 -5.82 3.91 13.68
C ALA A 24 -4.84 5.03 14.03
N THR A 25 -3.77 5.22 13.27
CA THR A 25 -2.64 6.09 13.66
C THR A 25 -2.19 7.09 12.60
N ALA A 26 -2.66 7.00 11.37
CA ALA A 26 -2.33 7.96 10.32
C ALA A 26 -3.57 8.78 9.94
N GLU A 27 -3.37 10.08 9.74
CA GLU A 27 -4.37 10.99 9.18
C GLU A 27 -4.11 11.23 7.69
N GLU A 28 -5.12 11.72 6.98
CA GLU A 28 -4.98 12.10 5.58
C GLU A 28 -3.97 13.24 5.42
N ASP A 29 -3.21 13.21 4.32
CA ASP A 29 -2.13 14.16 3.99
C ASP A 29 -0.94 14.22 4.97
N GLU A 30 -0.89 13.33 5.96
CA GLU A 30 0.24 13.19 6.86
C GLU A 30 1.27 12.15 6.40
N SER A 31 2.46 12.25 6.99
CA SER A 31 3.51 11.25 6.79
C SER A 31 3.15 9.95 7.51
N ILE A 32 3.65 8.82 6.98
CA ILE A 32 3.46 7.50 7.62
C ILE A 32 4.03 7.54 9.05
N PRO A 33 3.36 6.92 10.05
CA PRO A 33 3.93 6.76 11.39
C PRO A 33 5.24 5.97 11.36
N ALA A 34 6.25 6.40 12.12
CA ALA A 34 7.60 5.82 12.09
C ALA A 34 7.61 4.31 12.39
N ASP A 35 6.76 3.85 13.31
CA ASP A 35 6.63 2.44 13.68
C ASP A 35 6.16 1.55 12.51
N LEU A 36 5.54 2.15 11.49
CA LEU A 36 5.02 1.46 10.31
C LEU A 36 5.96 1.55 9.09
N TYR A 37 7.07 2.29 9.18
CA TYR A 37 7.98 2.49 8.05
C TYR A 37 8.45 1.20 7.40
N ARG A 38 8.90 0.23 8.21
CA ARG A 38 9.36 -1.05 7.69
C ARG A 38 8.26 -1.79 6.95
N ALA A 39 7.08 -1.90 7.57
CA ALA A 39 5.97 -2.65 7.00
C ALA A 39 5.45 -2.02 5.70
N VAL A 40 5.38 -0.68 5.63
CA VAL A 40 4.98 0.01 4.41
C VAL A 40 6.07 -0.07 3.34
N ALA A 41 7.36 0.02 3.71
CA ALA A 41 8.47 -0.17 2.77
C ALA A 41 8.45 -1.56 2.11
N GLU A 42 8.12 -2.61 2.86
CA GLU A 42 7.96 -3.97 2.33
C GLU A 42 6.81 -4.06 1.30
N ILE A 43 5.68 -3.39 1.56
CA ILE A 43 4.56 -3.30 0.62
C ILE A 43 4.98 -2.53 -0.65
N LEU A 44 5.67 -1.40 -0.51
CA LEU A 44 6.17 -0.64 -1.65
C LEU A 44 7.12 -1.48 -2.49
N ALA A 45 8.08 -2.18 -1.86
CA ALA A 45 9.00 -3.07 -2.55
C ALA A 45 8.27 -4.17 -3.34
N TYR A 46 7.20 -4.74 -2.78
CA TYR A 46 6.35 -5.70 -3.49
C TYR A 46 5.69 -5.07 -4.72
N VAL A 47 5.08 -3.89 -4.59
CA VAL A 47 4.44 -3.17 -5.71
C VAL A 47 5.46 -2.82 -6.81
N TYR A 48 6.66 -2.36 -6.45
CA TYR A 48 7.72 -2.08 -7.43
C TYR A 48 8.13 -3.31 -8.23
N LYS A 49 8.21 -4.48 -7.58
CA LYS A 49 8.49 -5.76 -8.26
C LYS A 49 7.34 -6.19 -9.18
N LEU A 50 6.09 -5.98 -8.78
CA LEU A 50 4.93 -6.26 -9.64
C LEU A 50 4.92 -5.37 -10.90
N LYS A 51 5.18 -4.07 -10.74
CA LYS A 51 5.22 -3.11 -11.86
C LYS A 51 6.33 -3.45 -12.86
N THR A 52 7.46 -3.99 -12.38
CA THR A 52 8.55 -4.48 -13.23
C THR A 52 8.13 -5.68 -14.09
N LYS A 53 7.27 -6.56 -13.56
CA LYS A 53 6.72 -7.71 -14.31
C LYS A 53 5.62 -7.34 -15.31
N HIS A 54 5.02 -6.15 -15.20
CA HIS A 54 3.98 -5.66 -16.13
C HIS A 54 4.56 -4.90 -17.34
N LYS A 55 5.89 -4.77 -17.44
CA LYS A 55 6.61 -4.08 -18.53
C LYS A 55 7.16 -5.03 -19.61
N VAL A 56 6.61 -6.24 -19.72
CA VAL A 56 6.94 -7.23 -20.77
C VAL A 56 5.75 -7.52 -21.67
#